data_AF-M5G497-F1
#
_entry.id   AF-M5G497-F1
#
_cell.length_a   1.000
_cell.length_b   1.000
_cell.length_c   1.000
_cell.angle_alpha   90.00
_cell.angle_beta   90.00
_cell.angle_gamma   90.00
#
_symmetry.space_group_name_H-M   'P 1'
#
loop_
_entity.id
_entity.type
_entity.pdbx_description
1 polymer ?
#
loop_
_entity_poly.entity_id
_entity_poly.type
_entity_poly.pdbx_seq_one_letter_code
_entity_poly.pdbx_strand_id
1 'polypeptide(L)'
;MNDNPGFAEAWQLVQWTVPSVNHNDNQSAVSCGIWVAQGDQIANTISFTNGQWRQTSTVVAGRAKGASVSQTVQASSFFCSAGNAAFTANFFILESELYGDNISAWSFPVQFTNVSITAQTSTGVSALCGSQKTFSDGNGNATLAGYSVSSDGRTCKWTNVTLLPP
;
A
#
# COMPACT_ATOMS: atom_id res chain seq x y z
N MET A 1 13.76 -1.78 -11.90
CA MET A 1 13.20 -1.29 -13.17
C MET A 1 13.51 -2.30 -14.27
N ASN A 2 12.55 -2.56 -15.16
CA ASN A 2 12.61 -3.61 -16.19
C ASN A 2 12.05 -3.08 -17.53
N ASP A 3 12.73 -2.10 -18.13
CA ASP A 3 12.22 -1.29 -19.26
C ASP A 3 11.97 -2.03 -20.58
N ASN A 4 12.31 -3.32 -20.66
CA ASN A 4 12.02 -4.16 -21.82
C ASN A 4 11.81 -5.61 -21.34
N PRO A 5 10.68 -5.91 -20.69
CA PRO A 5 10.43 -7.23 -20.14
C PRO A 5 10.23 -8.27 -21.25
N GLY A 6 10.58 -9.53 -20.97
CA GLY A 6 10.31 -10.66 -21.88
C GLY A 6 8.82 -11.08 -21.94
N PHE A 7 7.90 -10.15 -21.70
CA PHE A 7 6.45 -10.33 -21.67
C PHE A 7 5.75 -9.03 -22.07
N ALA A 8 4.44 -9.09 -22.39
CA ALA A 8 3.69 -7.91 -22.82
C ALA A 8 3.56 -6.87 -21.69
N GLU A 9 3.85 -5.61 -22.00
CA GLU A 9 3.75 -4.44 -21.12
C GLU A 9 2.29 -4.02 -20.90
N ALA A 10 1.49 -4.90 -20.29
CA ALA A 10 0.07 -4.65 -20.05
C ALA A 10 -0.19 -3.88 -18.76
N TRP A 11 0.58 -4.16 -17.70
CA TRP A 11 0.36 -3.61 -16.36
C TRP A 11 1.66 -3.09 -15.77
N GLN A 12 1.64 -1.84 -15.29
CA GLN A 12 2.74 -1.24 -14.56
C GLN A 12 2.36 -1.04 -13.10
N LEU A 13 3.20 -1.54 -12.19
CA LEU A 13 3.09 -1.27 -10.76
C LEU A 13 3.94 -0.05 -10.41
N VAL A 14 3.33 0.95 -9.78
CA VAL A 14 4.00 2.13 -9.24
C VAL A 14 3.82 2.21 -7.72
N GLN A 15 4.75 2.88 -7.03
CA GLN A 15 4.53 3.39 -5.68
C GLN A 15 3.95 4.79 -5.77
N TRP A 16 2.90 5.04 -4.99
CA TRP A 16 2.20 6.31 -4.94
C TRP A 16 2.09 6.76 -3.48
N THR A 17 2.63 7.93 -3.18
CA THR A 17 2.45 8.59 -1.88
C THR A 17 1.62 9.86 -2.07
N VAL A 18 0.46 9.89 -1.44
CA VAL A 18 -0.46 11.03 -1.42
C VAL A 18 -0.17 11.89 -0.19
N PRO A 19 0.05 13.21 -0.34
CA PRO A 19 0.28 14.09 0.80
C PRO A 19 -1.02 14.37 1.57
N SER A 20 -0.88 14.68 2.85
CA SER A 20 -1.94 15.33 3.62
C SER A 20 -2.30 16.70 3.03
N VAL A 21 -3.49 17.22 3.36
CA VAL A 21 -3.92 18.55 2.91
C VAL A 21 -2.89 19.61 3.31
N ASN A 22 -2.50 20.44 2.35
CA ASN A 22 -1.48 21.50 2.45
C ASN A 22 -0.05 21.00 2.72
N HIS A 23 0.23 19.75 2.39
CA HIS A 23 1.59 19.18 2.38
C HIS A 23 2.03 18.88 0.95
N ASN A 24 3.34 18.97 0.68
CA ASN A 24 3.95 18.78 -0.63
C ASN A 24 3.24 19.50 -1.79
N ASP A 25 2.76 20.74 -1.57
CA ASP A 25 1.96 21.50 -2.54
C ASP A 25 0.71 20.75 -3.06
N ASN A 26 0.18 19.84 -2.24
CA ASN A 26 -0.86 18.87 -2.58
C ASN A 26 -0.51 17.99 -3.80
N GLN A 27 0.79 17.85 -4.11
CA GLN A 27 1.28 17.00 -5.18
C GLN A 27 1.68 15.63 -4.65
N SER A 28 1.28 14.59 -5.37
CA SER A 28 1.71 13.23 -5.04
C SER A 28 3.12 12.94 -5.54
N ALA A 29 3.82 12.02 -4.87
CA ALA A 29 5.01 11.40 -5.43
C ALA A 29 4.63 10.08 -6.10
N VAL A 30 5.12 9.85 -7.33
CA VAL A 30 4.96 8.57 -8.05
C VAL A 30 6.34 8.04 -8.48
N SER A 31 6.59 6.75 -8.28
CA SER A 31 7.84 6.11 -8.73
C SER A 31 7.83 5.81 -10.23
N CYS A 32 8.98 5.60 -10.86
CA CYS A 32 9.09 5.24 -12.28
C CYS A 32 8.55 3.85 -12.68
N GLY A 33 7.91 3.12 -11.76
CA GLY A 33 7.19 1.88 -12.02
C GLY A 33 8.04 0.65 -12.38
N ILE A 34 7.40 -0.51 -12.38
CA ILE A 34 7.89 -1.77 -12.97
C ILE A 34 6.77 -2.45 -13.73
N TRP A 35 7.10 -3.07 -14.87
CA TRP A 35 6.16 -3.91 -15.58
C TRP A 35 5.96 -5.23 -14.83
N VAL A 36 4.71 -5.65 -14.71
CA VAL A 36 4.30 -6.90 -14.05
C VAL A 36 3.44 -7.73 -14.98
N ALA A 37 3.58 -9.05 -14.89
CA ALA A 37 2.79 -10.01 -15.62
C ALA A 37 1.69 -10.62 -14.73
N GLN A 38 0.63 -11.14 -15.37
CA GLN A 38 -0.37 -11.93 -14.66
C GLN A 38 0.29 -13.11 -13.93
N GLY A 39 -0.07 -13.27 -12.65
CA GLY A 39 0.47 -14.32 -11.78
C GLY A 39 1.78 -13.97 -11.07
N ASP A 40 2.34 -12.78 -11.32
CA ASP A 40 3.48 -12.30 -10.53
C ASP A 40 3.09 -12.11 -9.06
N GLN A 41 3.98 -12.51 -8.16
CA GLN A 41 3.83 -12.27 -6.73
C GLN A 41 4.76 -11.13 -6.33
N ILE A 42 4.18 -10.12 -5.67
CA ILE A 42 4.87 -8.88 -5.31
C ILE A 42 4.95 -8.78 -3.78
N ALA A 43 6.16 -8.66 -3.26
CA ALA A 43 6.39 -8.30 -1.87
C ALA A 43 6.43 -6.77 -1.76
N ASN A 44 5.57 -6.23 -0.90
CA ASN A 44 5.53 -4.81 -0.59
C ASN A 44 6.08 -4.58 0.82
N THR A 45 7.03 -3.65 0.96
CA THR A 45 7.60 -3.27 2.26
C THR A 45 7.60 -1.77 2.39
N ILE A 46 7.14 -1.31 3.55
CA ILE A 46 7.11 0.10 3.91
C ILE A 46 7.83 0.27 5.24
N SER A 47 8.69 1.29 5.32
CA SER A 47 9.44 1.62 6.53
C SER A 47 9.45 3.12 6.77
N PHE A 48 9.33 3.50 8.03
CA PHE A 48 9.55 4.87 8.49
C PHE A 48 10.81 4.91 9.37
N THR A 49 11.87 5.55 8.87
CA THR A 49 13.17 5.61 9.57
C THR A 49 13.79 6.99 9.35
N ASN A 50 14.30 7.62 10.41
CA ASN A 50 14.99 8.91 10.34
C ASN A 50 14.21 10.01 9.60
N GLY A 51 12.88 10.07 9.80
CA GLY A 51 12.01 11.06 9.16
C GLY A 51 11.66 10.76 7.70
N GLN A 52 12.14 9.64 7.14
CA GLN A 52 11.84 9.24 5.78
C GLN A 52 10.82 8.13 5.74
N TRP A 53 9.84 8.27 4.85
CA TRP A 53 8.91 7.21 4.48
C TRP A 53 9.41 6.56 3.20
N ARG A 54 9.73 5.27 3.27
CA ARG A 54 10.21 4.49 2.13
C ARG A 54 9.28 3.32 1.85
N GLN A 55 8.87 3.21 0.60
CA GLN A 55 8.08 2.10 0.08
C GLN A 55 8.92 1.35 -0.97
N THR A 56 8.82 0.03 -0.99
CA THR A 56 9.50 -0.82 -1.96
C THR A 56 8.60 -1.97 -2.36
N SER A 57 8.49 -2.20 -3.65
CA SER A 57 7.88 -3.40 -4.23
C SER A 57 8.92 -4.20 -4.96
N THR A 58 8.90 -5.51 -4.75
CA THR A 58 9.79 -6.46 -5.43
C THR A 58 8.98 -7.66 -5.89
N VAL A 59 9.12 -8.02 -7.17
CA VAL A 59 8.52 -9.24 -7.71
C VAL A 59 9.34 -10.43 -7.22
N VAL A 60 8.78 -11.24 -6.34
CA VAL A 60 9.45 -12.38 -5.69
C VAL A 60 9.25 -13.70 -6.44
N ALA A 61 8.17 -13.80 -7.23
CA ALA A 61 7.88 -14.94 -8.11
C ALA A 61 7.13 -14.49 -9.37
N GLY A 62 7.23 -15.27 -10.45
CA GLY A 62 6.59 -15.00 -11.73
C GLY A 62 7.57 -14.55 -12.82
N ARG A 63 7.04 -13.94 -13.91
CA ARG A 63 7.80 -13.57 -15.11
C ARG A 63 8.64 -12.31 -14.90
N ALA A 64 8.21 -11.39 -14.04
CA ALA A 64 9.00 -10.20 -13.70
C ALA A 64 9.91 -10.40 -12.48
N LYS A 65 10.16 -11.64 -12.05
CA LYS A 65 10.94 -11.94 -10.84
C LYS A 65 12.27 -11.17 -10.81
N GLY A 66 12.52 -10.49 -9.69
CA GLY A 66 13.69 -9.63 -9.48
C GLY A 66 13.48 -8.18 -9.88
N ALA A 67 12.43 -7.85 -10.64
CA ALA A 67 12.03 -6.47 -10.85
C ALA A 67 11.64 -5.82 -9.53
N SER A 68 12.11 -4.60 -9.30
CA SER A 68 11.81 -3.85 -8.10
C SER A 68 11.77 -2.34 -8.40
N VAL A 69 10.95 -1.65 -7.61
CA VAL A 69 10.83 -0.21 -7.56
C VAL A 69 10.77 0.24 -6.12
N SER A 70 11.36 1.40 -5.82
CA SER A 70 11.26 2.02 -4.51
C SER A 70 11.01 3.51 -4.63
N GLN A 71 10.28 4.06 -3.67
CA GLN A 71 10.06 5.49 -3.51
C GLN A 71 10.40 5.87 -2.08
N THR A 72 11.09 7.00 -1.92
CA THR A 72 11.38 7.59 -0.63
C THR A 72 10.91 9.04 -0.63
N VAL A 73 10.15 9.43 0.39
CA VAL A 73 9.76 10.82 0.62
C VAL A 73 10.18 11.28 2.00
N GLN A 74 10.37 12.60 2.15
CA GLN A 74 10.49 13.20 3.48
C GLN A 74 9.11 13.27 4.14
N ALA A 75 8.94 12.61 5.28
CA ALA A 75 7.64 12.53 5.93
C ALA A 75 7.13 13.90 6.37
N SER A 76 8.00 14.81 6.80
CA SER A 76 7.60 16.18 7.14
C SER A 76 7.04 16.96 5.96
N SER A 77 7.43 16.60 4.73
CA SER A 77 6.93 17.22 3.51
C SER A 77 5.58 16.66 3.09
N PHE A 78 5.26 15.41 3.43
CA PHE A 78 4.05 14.71 2.96
C PHE A 78 2.97 14.53 4.02
N PHE A 79 3.35 14.36 5.28
CA PHE A 79 2.45 14.00 6.36
C PHE A 79 2.53 15.03 7.48
N CYS A 80 1.43 15.19 8.21
CA CYS A 80 1.47 15.88 9.48
C CYS A 80 2.45 15.15 10.42
N SER A 81 3.39 15.87 11.04
CA SER A 81 4.42 15.30 11.93
C SER A 81 4.13 15.58 13.40
N ALA A 82 4.46 14.61 14.27
CA ALA A 82 4.11 14.57 15.70
C ALA A 82 4.52 15.87 16.40
N GLY A 83 3.54 16.74 16.64
CA GLY A 83 3.77 18.13 17.10
C GLY A 83 2.59 19.06 16.81
N ASN A 84 1.75 18.72 15.83
CA ASN A 84 0.48 19.40 15.60
C ASN A 84 -0.67 18.64 16.27
N ALA A 85 -1.46 19.29 17.13
CA ALA A 85 -2.59 18.68 17.84
C ALA A 85 -3.71 18.15 16.91
N ALA A 86 -3.64 18.47 15.62
CA ALA A 86 -4.56 18.02 14.57
C ALA A 86 -4.06 16.76 13.82
N PHE A 87 -3.50 15.76 14.52
CA PHE A 87 -3.11 14.50 13.88
C PHE A 87 -4.32 13.74 13.34
N THR A 88 -4.44 13.66 12.02
CA THR A 88 -5.51 12.92 11.33
C THR A 88 -5.02 11.71 10.55
N ALA A 89 -3.70 11.52 10.40
CA ALA A 89 -3.15 10.33 9.73
C ALA A 89 -3.13 9.12 10.70
N ASN A 90 -4.33 8.65 11.08
CA ASN A 90 -4.54 7.42 11.84
C ASN A 90 -4.96 6.26 10.93
N PHE A 91 -4.68 6.34 9.63
CA PHE A 91 -5.11 5.34 8.67
C PHE A 91 -3.93 4.85 7.83
N PHE A 92 -3.98 3.56 7.53
CA PHE A 92 -3.14 2.91 6.55
C PHE A 92 -4.10 2.35 5.49
N ILE A 93 -3.93 2.76 4.24
CA ILE A 93 -4.77 2.28 3.15
C ILE A 93 -4.01 1.18 2.41
N LEU A 94 -4.67 0.03 2.26
CA LEU A 94 -4.32 -0.94 1.23
C LEU A 94 -5.22 -0.65 0.04
N GLU A 95 -4.65 -0.03 -0.98
CA GLU A 95 -5.37 0.38 -2.17
C GLU A 95 -4.74 -0.25 -3.40
N SER A 96 -5.60 -0.57 -4.36
CA SER A 96 -5.22 -0.85 -5.74
C SER A 96 -6.16 -0.04 -6.61
N GLU A 97 -5.60 0.82 -7.44
CA GLU A 97 -6.35 1.66 -8.36
C GLU A 97 -5.71 1.53 -9.74
N LEU A 98 -6.53 1.53 -10.79
CA LEU A 98 -6.06 1.83 -12.13
C LEU A 98 -6.24 3.32 -12.38
N TYR A 99 -5.21 3.96 -12.91
CA TYR A 99 -5.22 5.39 -13.21
C TYR A 99 -5.13 5.64 -14.72
N GLY A 100 -5.64 6.79 -15.18
CA GLY A 100 -5.64 7.20 -16.58
C GLY A 100 -6.79 6.60 -17.42
N ASP A 101 -6.58 6.41 -18.72
CA ASP A 101 -7.66 6.05 -19.65
C ASP A 101 -8.17 4.60 -19.51
N ASN A 102 -7.46 3.76 -18.74
CA ASN A 102 -7.75 2.33 -18.60
C ASN A 102 -8.40 1.98 -17.25
N ILE A 103 -8.99 2.96 -16.53
CA ILE A 103 -9.60 2.73 -15.21
C ILE A 103 -10.65 1.60 -15.22
N SER A 104 -11.36 1.40 -16.34
CA SER A 104 -12.40 0.37 -16.50
C SER A 104 -11.84 -1.02 -16.81
N ALA A 105 -10.53 -1.17 -16.99
CA ALA A 105 -9.90 -2.46 -17.29
C ALA A 105 -9.77 -3.35 -16.04
N TRP A 106 -9.99 -2.80 -14.84
CA TRP A 106 -9.90 -3.56 -13.60
C TRP A 106 -11.10 -4.48 -13.46
N SER A 107 -10.87 -5.78 -13.66
CA SER A 107 -11.92 -6.81 -13.65
C SER A 107 -11.49 -8.07 -12.90
N PHE A 108 -10.46 -7.96 -12.05
CA PHE A 108 -9.85 -9.09 -11.34
C PHE A 108 -9.60 -8.73 -9.88
N PRO A 109 -9.64 -9.71 -8.95
CA PRO A 109 -9.32 -9.46 -7.55
C PRO A 109 -7.84 -9.13 -7.38
N VAL A 110 -7.53 -8.22 -6.44
CA VAL A 110 -6.17 -8.01 -5.91
C VAL A 110 -6.11 -8.58 -4.51
N GLN A 111 -5.18 -9.49 -4.26
CA GLN A 111 -5.05 -10.15 -2.97
C GLN A 111 -3.72 -9.78 -2.31
N PHE A 112 -3.81 -9.10 -1.17
CA PHE A 112 -2.70 -8.93 -0.24
C PHE A 112 -2.70 -10.11 0.72
N THR A 113 -1.56 -10.78 0.84
CA THR A 113 -1.37 -11.89 1.77
C THR A 113 -0.32 -11.51 2.80
N ASN A 114 -0.40 -12.11 4.00
CA ASN A 114 0.58 -11.90 5.08
C ASN A 114 0.77 -10.41 5.44
N VAL A 115 -0.34 -9.67 5.51
CA VAL A 115 -0.33 -8.24 5.85
C VAL A 115 0.09 -8.08 7.30
N SER A 116 1.07 -7.21 7.54
CA SER A 116 1.55 -6.88 8.88
C SER A 116 1.84 -5.39 8.96
N ILE A 117 1.21 -4.70 9.91
CA ILE A 117 1.39 -3.27 10.16
C ILE A 117 1.82 -3.10 11.61
N THR A 118 2.98 -2.49 11.83
CA THR A 118 3.55 -2.31 13.17
C THR A 118 3.58 -0.85 13.56
N ALA A 119 2.90 -0.51 14.64
CA ALA A 119 2.90 0.84 15.20
C ALA A 119 4.10 1.08 16.13
N GLN A 120 4.44 2.35 16.35
CA GLN A 120 5.48 2.75 17.31
C GLN A 120 5.08 2.44 18.76
N THR A 121 3.78 2.48 19.07
CA THR A 121 3.23 2.18 20.40
C THR A 121 2.09 1.18 20.28
N SER A 122 1.65 0.59 21.40
CA SER A 122 0.49 -0.33 21.43
C SER A 122 -0.84 0.39 21.71
N THR A 123 -0.81 1.68 22.05
CA THR A 123 -1.99 2.45 22.43
C THR A 123 -2.99 2.54 21.28
N GLY A 124 -4.20 2.00 21.49
CA GLY A 124 -5.29 2.07 20.53
C GLY A 124 -5.15 1.13 19.31
N VAL A 125 -4.03 0.42 19.16
CA VAL A 125 -3.76 -0.45 18.00
C VAL A 125 -4.77 -1.59 17.88
N SER A 126 -5.03 -2.31 18.96
CA SER A 126 -6.00 -3.41 18.97
C SER A 126 -7.42 -2.93 18.68
N ALA A 127 -7.83 -1.78 19.24
CA ALA A 127 -9.13 -1.19 18.99
C ALA A 127 -9.27 -0.71 17.54
N LEU A 128 -8.25 -0.04 17.00
CA LEU A 128 -8.24 0.45 15.63
C LEU A 128 -8.28 -0.70 14.61
N CYS A 129 -7.42 -1.70 14.77
CA CYS A 129 -7.34 -2.80 13.81
C CYS A 129 -8.48 -3.81 13.97
N GLY A 130 -8.91 -4.09 15.21
CA GLY A 130 -9.99 -5.04 15.48
C GLY A 130 -11.37 -4.50 15.11
N SER A 131 -11.51 -3.19 14.93
CA SER A 131 -12.74 -2.57 14.43
C SER A 131 -12.84 -2.55 12.91
N GLN A 132 -11.77 -2.86 12.18
CA GLN A 132 -11.80 -2.93 10.72
C GLN A 132 -12.69 -4.08 10.26
N LYS A 133 -13.55 -3.81 9.27
CA LYS A 133 -14.51 -4.76 8.73
C LYS A 133 -14.41 -4.77 7.21
N THR A 134 -14.85 -5.89 6.63
CA THR A 134 -15.17 -5.94 5.21
C THR A 134 -16.13 -4.80 4.87
N PHE A 135 -15.83 -4.06 3.81
CA PHE A 135 -16.54 -2.84 3.45
C PHE A 135 -16.60 -2.65 1.94
N SER A 136 -17.74 -2.17 1.47
CA SER A 136 -17.98 -1.76 0.09
C SER A 136 -18.53 -0.34 0.10
N ASP A 137 -18.02 0.51 -0.79
CA ASP A 137 -18.44 1.90 -0.99
C ASP A 137 -19.28 2.08 -2.26
N GLY A 138 -19.64 0.99 -2.94
CA GLY A 138 -20.31 1.02 -4.25
C GLY A 138 -19.37 1.12 -5.46
N ASN A 139 -18.06 1.30 -5.23
CA ASN A 139 -17.01 1.30 -6.26
C ASN A 139 -16.00 0.16 -6.03
N GLY A 140 -16.46 -0.92 -5.41
CA GLY A 140 -15.67 -2.10 -5.11
C GLY A 140 -15.95 -2.65 -3.71
N ASN A 141 -15.16 -3.65 -3.31
CA ASN A 141 -15.30 -4.26 -1.99
C ASN A 141 -13.93 -4.71 -1.46
N ALA A 142 -13.66 -4.43 -0.19
CA ALA A 142 -12.50 -4.94 0.53
C ALA A 142 -12.95 -6.01 1.52
N THR A 143 -12.45 -7.24 1.39
CA THR A 143 -12.71 -8.35 2.32
C THR A 143 -11.47 -8.66 3.15
N LEU A 144 -11.63 -8.72 4.48
CA LEU A 144 -10.54 -8.95 5.44
C LEU A 144 -10.71 -10.32 6.11
N ALA A 145 -9.61 -11.06 6.28
CA ALA A 145 -9.62 -12.36 6.95
C ALA A 145 -8.34 -12.64 7.74
N GLY A 146 -8.47 -13.45 8.80
CA GLY A 146 -7.34 -13.91 9.61
C GLY A 146 -6.72 -12.81 10.46
N TYR A 147 -7.54 -11.93 11.05
CA TYR A 147 -7.07 -10.87 11.93
C TYR A 147 -6.42 -11.43 13.19
N SER A 148 -5.25 -10.90 13.55
CA SER A 148 -4.63 -11.09 14.86
C SER A 148 -3.79 -9.88 15.25
N VAL A 149 -3.43 -9.80 16.53
CA VAL A 149 -2.48 -8.82 17.06
C VAL A 149 -1.32 -9.57 17.70
N SER A 150 -0.10 -9.05 17.54
CA SER A 150 1.08 -9.55 18.25
C SER A 150 0.91 -9.45 19.77
N SER A 151 1.67 -10.27 20.51
CA SER A 151 1.62 -10.31 21.98
C SER A 151 2.05 -9.01 22.64
N ASP A 152 2.88 -8.19 21.99
CA ASP A 152 3.27 -6.86 22.45
C ASP A 152 2.20 -5.78 22.15
N GLY A 153 1.12 -6.14 21.47
CA GLY A 153 0.01 -5.26 21.14
C GLY A 153 0.29 -4.26 20.02
N ARG A 154 1.43 -4.35 19.33
CA ARG A 154 1.88 -3.31 18.37
C ARG A 154 1.64 -3.63 16.91
N THR A 155 1.54 -4.92 16.56
CA THR A 155 1.46 -5.37 15.18
C THR A 155 0.11 -5.96 14.89
N CYS A 156 -0.63 -5.33 13.99
CA CYS A 156 -1.84 -5.90 13.41
C CYS A 156 -1.48 -6.78 12.24
N LYS A 157 -2.13 -7.94 12.15
CA LYS A 157 -1.92 -8.90 11.08
C LYS A 157 -3.24 -9.30 10.45
N TRP A 158 -3.23 -9.49 9.15
CA TRP A 158 -4.29 -10.15 8.39
C TRP A 158 -3.67 -11.19 7.48
N THR A 159 -4.22 -12.40 7.50
CA THR A 159 -3.78 -13.46 6.58
C THR A 159 -4.08 -13.07 5.14
N ASN A 160 -5.27 -12.51 4.88
CA ASN A 160 -5.71 -12.08 3.57
C ASN A 160 -6.48 -10.76 3.64
N VAL A 161 -6.20 -9.87 2.70
CA VAL A 161 -7.05 -8.73 2.33
C VAL A 161 -7.28 -8.82 0.82
N THR A 162 -8.54 -8.92 0.41
CA THR A 162 -8.92 -9.01 -1.00
C THR A 162 -9.68 -7.77 -1.41
N LEU A 163 -9.18 -7.05 -2.41
CA LEU A 163 -9.86 -5.95 -3.07
C LEU A 163 -10.53 -6.47 -4.34
N LEU A 164 -11.82 -6.19 -4.48
CA LEU A 164 -12.62 -6.47 -5.66
C LEU A 164 -12.92 -5.15 -6.38
N PRO A 165 -12.90 -5.16 -7.73
CA PRO A 165 -13.31 -4.00 -8.52
C PRO A 165 -14.80 -3.65 -8.31
N PRO A 166 -15.24 -2.46 -8.74
CA PRO A 166 -16.66 -2.06 -8.80
C PRO A 166 -17.59 -3.10 -9.44
#